data_AF-A0A9W8DZZ6-F1
#
_entry.id   AF-A0A9W8DZZ6-F1
#
_cell.length_a   1.000
_cell.length_b   1.000
_cell.length_c   1.000
_cell.angle_alpha   90.00
_cell.angle_beta   90.00
_cell.angle_gamma   90.00
#
_symmetry.space_group_name_H-M   'P 1'
#
loop_
_entity.id
_entity.type
_entity.pdbx_description
1 polymer ?
#
loop_
_entity_poly.entity_id
_entity_poly.type
_entity_poly.pdbx_seq_one_letter_code
_entity_poly.pdbx_strand_id
1 'polypeptide(L)'
;MMKIVGRCELARKSIPEVVQATEDYMWLQLVLIRESEQPSEESYDERYTLRDLQKLLLGFGPAHFNPRGNNAMLYFQVLLLSAQFEQAIGFLLQMGNYHVEAVHFALALAYYGLLHITPLNLQMGALDYLTTIPTTIHANETLAVAHLNFNRILGDYIHRFAPSDATDALQYVMLFGLRGLTSPDDTARTQHQMTLCHESILSLLLDTGDYATLLGDVQKDGAHTMGLLEQFADLIGGADEDQLLLRLTKQAAERCRQEGRLGDAILLYDKAKEYDTVISVLNHQLGEILANPSERRLVAQDSSRLPDAATNDSTLGLSLKALAHLTAPDFKRMAENILTHYLSLPDIHHGIEHRHKETCAQLTSLLDFMVAYEDGRLDMALMIIEKLDLIPLNGDVALITQQAERLRDMDEAISRNFPEVLLATMDTLCR
;
A
#
# COMPACT_ATOMS: atom_id res chain seq x y z
N MET A 1 2.09 44.79 -39.17
CA MET A 1 1.11 45.53 -38.33
C MET A 1 -0.33 45.33 -38.80
N MET A 2 -0.67 45.60 -40.08
CA MET A 2 -2.06 45.46 -40.59
C MET A 2 -2.66 44.05 -40.39
N LYS A 3 -1.92 42.97 -40.69
CA LYS A 3 -2.37 41.58 -40.43
C LYS A 3 -2.71 41.33 -38.96
N ILE A 4 -1.91 41.86 -38.04
CA ILE A 4 -2.05 41.61 -36.60
C ILE A 4 -3.25 42.39 -36.05
N VAL A 5 -3.30 43.70 -36.33
CA VAL A 5 -4.35 44.59 -35.78
C VAL A 5 -5.71 44.30 -36.43
N GLY A 6 -5.73 44.10 -37.75
CA GLY A 6 -6.96 43.91 -38.52
C GLY A 6 -7.33 42.46 -38.81
N ARG A 7 -6.55 41.47 -38.33
CA ARG A 7 -6.74 40.03 -38.60
C ARG A 7 -6.90 39.70 -40.10
N CYS A 8 -6.20 40.43 -40.97
CA CYS A 8 -6.38 40.29 -42.41
C CYS A 8 -5.71 39.01 -42.97
N GLU A 9 -6.36 38.39 -43.97
CA GLU A 9 -5.90 37.18 -44.68
C GLU A 9 -5.64 35.98 -43.74
N LEU A 10 -6.66 35.53 -43.00
CA LEU A 10 -6.53 34.35 -42.12
C LEU A 10 -6.28 33.04 -42.87
N ALA A 11 -6.50 32.99 -44.19
CA ALA A 11 -6.07 31.87 -45.02
C ALA A 11 -4.53 31.72 -45.08
N ARG A 12 -3.77 32.82 -44.96
CA ARG A 12 -2.31 32.83 -44.98
C ARG A 12 -1.76 33.50 -43.72
N LYS A 13 -1.49 32.68 -42.71
CA LYS A 13 -1.15 33.11 -41.34
C LYS A 13 0.34 33.37 -41.11
N SER A 14 1.22 32.95 -42.03
CA SER A 14 2.67 33.14 -41.90
C SER A 14 3.15 34.45 -42.52
N ILE A 15 4.19 35.04 -41.92
CA ILE A 15 4.92 36.21 -42.44
C ILE A 15 6.42 35.89 -42.40
N PRO A 16 6.95 35.13 -43.37
CA PRO A 16 8.33 34.59 -43.32
C PRO A 16 9.42 35.65 -43.21
N GLU A 17 9.15 36.87 -43.65
CA GLU A 17 10.10 37.99 -43.60
C GLU A 17 10.43 38.43 -42.17
N VAL A 18 9.52 38.20 -41.22
CA VAL A 18 9.63 38.67 -39.82
C VAL A 18 9.54 37.52 -38.82
N VAL A 19 8.80 36.46 -39.14
CA VAL A 19 8.62 35.27 -38.29
C VAL A 19 9.72 34.28 -38.63
N GLN A 20 10.76 34.24 -37.80
CA GLN A 20 11.94 33.38 -38.03
C GLN A 20 12.05 32.28 -36.99
N ALA A 21 11.70 32.55 -35.73
CA ALA A 21 11.73 31.57 -34.65
C ALA A 21 10.36 30.87 -34.47
N THR A 22 10.37 29.71 -33.80
CA THR A 22 9.13 28.99 -33.46
C THR A 22 8.28 29.79 -32.49
N GLU A 23 8.91 30.52 -31.58
CA GLU A 23 8.27 31.41 -30.61
C GLU A 23 7.57 32.57 -31.29
N ASP A 24 8.19 33.19 -32.31
CA ASP A 24 7.57 34.23 -33.13
C ASP A 24 6.32 33.71 -33.84
N TYR A 25 6.41 32.47 -34.35
CA TYR A 25 5.29 31.82 -35.02
C TYR A 25 4.16 31.55 -34.04
N MET A 26 4.46 30.96 -32.87
CA MET A 26 3.48 30.69 -31.83
C MET A 26 2.81 31.97 -31.34
N TRP A 27 3.58 33.02 -31.08
CA TRP A 27 3.06 34.33 -30.72
C TRP A 27 2.10 34.87 -31.79
N LEU A 28 2.49 34.83 -33.06
CA LEU A 28 1.64 35.31 -34.15
C LEU A 28 0.34 34.51 -34.24
N GLN A 29 0.40 33.18 -34.15
CA GLN A 29 -0.82 32.36 -34.19
C GLN A 29 -1.74 32.66 -33.01
N LEU A 30 -1.21 32.77 -31.79
CA LEU A 30 -1.98 33.08 -30.58
C LEU A 30 -2.64 34.45 -30.64
N VAL A 31 -1.96 35.47 -31.18
CA VAL A 31 -2.53 36.82 -31.33
C VAL A 31 -3.67 36.87 -32.35
N LEU A 32 -3.66 35.98 -33.36
CA LEU A 32 -4.70 35.92 -34.39
C LEU A 32 -5.97 35.18 -33.94
N ILE A 33 -5.91 34.42 -32.84
CA ILE A 33 -7.04 33.64 -32.33
C ILE A 33 -8.14 34.55 -31.75
N ARG A 34 -9.40 34.20 -32.03
CA ARG A 34 -10.59 34.72 -31.35
C ARG A 34 -11.53 33.58 -31.01
N GLU A 35 -12.04 33.58 -29.79
CA GLU A 35 -13.13 32.71 -29.36
C GLU A 35 -14.44 33.50 -29.45
N SER A 36 -15.42 32.96 -30.17
CA SER A 36 -16.70 33.60 -30.44
C SER A 36 -17.82 32.89 -29.71
N GLU A 37 -18.67 33.65 -29.00
CA GLU A 37 -19.84 33.11 -28.29
C GLU A 37 -20.94 32.64 -29.26
N GLN A 38 -20.96 33.18 -30.49
CA GLN A 38 -21.94 32.86 -31.53
C GLN A 38 -21.24 32.41 -32.82
N PRO A 39 -20.65 31.19 -32.82
CA PRO A 39 -19.87 30.68 -33.94
C PRO A 39 -20.64 30.52 -35.26
N SER A 40 -21.98 30.61 -35.23
CA SER A 40 -22.85 30.56 -36.41
C SER A 40 -22.94 31.87 -37.18
N GLU A 41 -22.52 32.99 -36.59
CA GLU A 41 -22.62 34.31 -37.22
C GLU A 41 -21.32 34.74 -37.93
N GLU A 42 -20.20 34.05 -37.67
CA GLU A 42 -18.91 34.32 -38.30
C GLU A 42 -18.76 33.59 -39.63
N SER A 43 -18.24 34.29 -40.64
CA SER A 43 -17.82 33.65 -41.89
C SER A 43 -16.66 32.68 -41.61
N TYR A 44 -16.69 31.50 -42.24
CA TYR A 44 -15.63 30.49 -42.10
C TYR A 44 -14.23 31.04 -42.45
N ASP A 45 -14.15 32.00 -43.37
CA ASP A 45 -12.89 32.62 -43.80
C ASP A 45 -12.32 33.63 -42.79
N GLU A 46 -13.12 34.06 -41.82
CA GLU A 46 -12.77 35.04 -40.78
C GLU A 46 -12.58 34.41 -39.39
N ARG A 47 -12.89 33.11 -39.27
CA ARG A 47 -12.81 32.36 -38.03
C ARG A 47 -11.43 31.72 -37.87
N TYR A 48 -10.81 31.96 -36.72
CA TYR A 48 -9.60 31.25 -36.32
C TYR A 48 -9.58 31.11 -34.80
N THR A 49 -9.78 29.89 -34.33
CA THR A 49 -9.93 29.54 -32.91
C THR A 49 -8.67 28.84 -32.39
N LEU A 50 -8.58 28.69 -31.06
CA LEU A 50 -7.54 27.89 -30.44
C LEU A 50 -7.55 26.46 -30.98
N ARG A 51 -8.75 25.90 -31.23
CA ARG A 51 -8.90 24.54 -31.78
C ARG A 51 -8.30 24.41 -33.17
N ASP A 52 -8.42 25.43 -34.02
CA ASP A 52 -7.84 25.42 -35.36
C ASP A 52 -6.31 25.44 -35.31
N LEU A 53 -5.74 26.22 -34.39
CA LEU A 53 -4.31 26.18 -34.11
C LEU A 53 -3.90 24.80 -33.59
N GLN A 54 -4.65 24.24 -32.65
CA GLN A 54 -4.32 22.96 -32.04
C GLN A 54 -4.27 21.82 -33.08
N LYS A 55 -5.30 21.73 -33.93
CA LYS A 55 -5.35 20.76 -35.05
C LYS A 55 -4.19 20.95 -36.03
N LEU A 56 -3.85 22.19 -36.34
CA LEU A 56 -2.73 22.50 -37.24
C LEU A 56 -1.39 22.04 -36.67
N LEU A 57 -1.12 22.30 -35.38
CA LEU A 57 0.11 21.90 -34.72
C LEU A 57 0.25 20.38 -34.61
N LEU A 58 -0.84 19.68 -34.29
CA LEU A 58 -0.87 18.20 -34.30
C LEU A 58 -0.64 17.64 -35.70
N GLY A 59 -1.17 18.30 -36.74
CA GLY A 59 -0.94 17.92 -38.14
C GLY A 59 0.52 18.02 -38.58
N PHE A 60 1.30 18.94 -38.00
CA PHE A 60 2.74 18.97 -38.20
C PHE A 60 3.46 17.83 -37.47
N GLY A 61 3.01 17.54 -36.24
CA GLY A 61 3.53 16.45 -35.43
C GLY A 61 4.96 16.64 -34.93
N PRO A 62 5.48 15.70 -34.12
CA PRO A 62 6.77 15.86 -33.45
C PRO A 62 7.96 15.90 -34.41
N ALA A 63 7.88 15.21 -35.55
CA ALA A 63 8.96 15.17 -36.54
C ALA A 63 9.26 16.53 -37.17
N HIS A 64 8.25 17.41 -37.28
CA HIS A 64 8.43 18.77 -37.79
C HIS A 64 9.27 19.64 -36.84
N PHE A 65 9.02 19.52 -35.53
CA PHE A 65 9.70 20.33 -34.50
C PHE A 65 10.98 19.68 -33.97
N ASN A 66 11.12 18.37 -34.15
CA ASN A 66 12.30 17.62 -33.73
C ASN A 66 12.83 16.71 -34.87
N PRO A 67 13.23 17.27 -36.02
CA PRO A 67 13.61 16.49 -37.20
C PRO A 67 14.85 15.63 -37.00
N ARG A 68 15.68 15.95 -36.00
CA ARG A 68 16.93 15.24 -35.68
C ARG A 68 16.85 14.45 -34.37
N GLY A 69 15.69 14.39 -33.71
CA GLY A 69 15.53 13.72 -32.41
C GLY A 69 16.12 14.47 -31.20
N ASN A 70 16.96 15.49 -31.42
CA ASN A 70 17.74 16.14 -30.36
C ASN A 70 17.01 17.25 -29.58
N ASN A 71 15.85 17.73 -30.02
CA ASN A 71 15.12 18.82 -29.36
C ASN A 71 13.65 18.46 -29.10
N ALA A 72 13.44 17.46 -28.23
CA ALA A 72 12.12 17.08 -27.74
C ALA A 72 11.35 18.23 -27.10
N MET A 73 12.05 19.09 -26.37
CA MET A 73 11.45 20.15 -25.58
C MET A 73 10.71 21.20 -26.41
N LEU A 74 11.16 21.45 -27.65
CA LEU A 74 10.48 22.39 -28.52
C LEU A 74 9.04 21.97 -28.83
N TYR A 75 8.81 20.69 -29.16
CA TYR A 75 7.46 20.22 -29.44
C TYR A 75 6.59 20.21 -28.18
N PHE A 76 7.14 19.78 -27.05
CA PHE A 76 6.47 19.87 -25.76
C PHE A 76 6.02 21.30 -25.44
N GLN A 77 6.91 22.29 -25.61
CA GLN A 77 6.59 23.71 -25.40
C GLN A 77 5.49 24.20 -26.35
N VAL A 78 5.52 23.82 -27.63
CA VAL A 78 4.48 24.15 -28.61
C VAL A 78 3.11 23.60 -28.17
N LEU A 79 3.06 22.35 -27.69
CA LEU A 79 1.84 21.75 -27.16
C LEU A 79 1.37 22.44 -25.87
N LEU A 80 2.28 22.75 -24.96
CA LEU A 80 1.98 23.46 -23.71
C LEU A 80 1.42 24.87 -23.96
N LEU A 81 2.06 25.65 -24.84
CA LEU A 81 1.63 27.02 -25.19
C LEU A 81 0.30 27.06 -25.97
N SER A 82 -0.05 25.97 -26.65
CA SER A 82 -1.36 25.80 -27.30
C SER A 82 -2.39 25.10 -26.41
N ALA A 83 -2.11 24.97 -25.11
CA ALA A 83 -2.99 24.35 -24.10
C ALA A 83 -3.42 22.91 -24.42
N GLN A 84 -2.56 22.14 -25.08
CA GLN A 84 -2.76 20.71 -25.34
C GLN A 84 -2.07 19.86 -24.28
N PHE A 85 -2.49 20.02 -23.03
CA PHE A 85 -1.78 19.50 -21.86
C PHE A 85 -1.59 17.98 -21.87
N GLU A 86 -2.65 17.23 -22.19
CA GLU A 86 -2.63 15.77 -22.21
C GLU A 86 -1.70 15.24 -23.30
N GLN A 87 -1.75 15.85 -24.48
CA GLN A 87 -0.86 15.50 -25.59
C GLN A 87 0.60 15.86 -25.27
N ALA A 88 0.84 16.98 -24.60
CA ALA A 88 2.18 17.41 -24.18
C ALA A 88 2.81 16.39 -23.21
N ILE A 89 2.06 15.97 -22.19
CA ILE A 89 2.50 14.95 -21.23
C ILE A 89 2.66 13.60 -21.92
N GLY A 90 1.68 13.18 -22.73
CA GLY A 90 1.74 11.92 -23.47
C GLY A 90 2.95 11.84 -24.40
N PHE A 91 3.32 12.95 -25.04
CA PHE A 91 4.53 13.05 -25.84
C PHE A 91 5.80 12.87 -24.99
N LEU A 92 5.91 13.53 -23.83
CA LEU A 92 7.08 13.37 -22.95
C LEU A 92 7.18 11.94 -22.37
N LEU A 93 6.06 11.29 -22.05
CA LEU A 93 6.04 9.91 -21.54
C LEU A 93 6.59 8.89 -22.55
N GLN A 94 6.48 9.16 -23.85
CA GLN A 94 7.08 8.33 -24.89
C GLN A 94 8.61 8.48 -24.96
N MET A 95 9.17 9.49 -24.30
CA MET A 95 10.59 9.77 -24.30
C MET A 95 11.22 9.28 -22.98
N GLY A 96 12.03 8.22 -23.05
CA GLY A 96 12.57 7.57 -21.86
C GLY A 96 13.33 8.47 -20.88
N ASN A 97 13.95 9.55 -21.38
CA ASN A 97 14.74 10.46 -20.55
C ASN A 97 13.91 11.56 -19.86
N TYR A 98 12.62 11.71 -20.20
CA TYR A 98 11.77 12.80 -19.70
C TYR A 98 10.59 12.32 -18.85
N HIS A 99 10.64 11.07 -18.38
CA HIS A 99 9.57 10.49 -17.60
C HIS A 99 9.32 11.26 -16.30
N VAL A 100 10.39 11.69 -15.61
CA VAL A 100 10.28 12.43 -14.35
C VAL A 100 9.59 13.77 -14.59
N GLU A 101 10.02 14.52 -15.60
CA GLU A 101 9.43 15.79 -16.00
C GLU A 101 7.96 15.62 -16.41
N ALA A 102 7.63 14.57 -17.17
CA ALA A 102 6.26 14.28 -17.57
C ALA A 102 5.33 14.10 -16.37
N VAL A 103 5.76 13.32 -15.36
CA VAL A 103 5.01 13.11 -14.13
C VAL A 103 4.81 14.43 -13.39
N HIS A 104 5.88 15.22 -13.20
CA HIS A 104 5.78 16.47 -12.42
C HIS A 104 4.96 17.55 -13.12
N PHE A 105 5.04 17.66 -14.45
CA PHE A 105 4.14 18.53 -15.21
C PHE A 105 2.69 18.06 -15.11
N ALA A 106 2.45 16.75 -15.17
CA ALA A 106 1.11 16.20 -14.96
C ALA A 106 0.57 16.54 -13.57
N LEU A 107 1.38 16.42 -12.52
CA LEU A 107 1.01 16.81 -11.15
C LEU A 107 0.66 18.30 -11.06
N ALA A 108 1.50 19.18 -11.62
CA ALA A 108 1.27 20.62 -11.58
C ALA A 108 -0.03 20.99 -12.33
N LEU A 109 -0.27 20.40 -13.50
CA LEU A 109 -1.48 20.65 -14.29
C LEU A 109 -2.73 20.07 -13.62
N ALA A 110 -2.61 18.90 -13.00
CA ALA A 110 -3.67 18.31 -12.18
C ALA A 110 -4.01 19.17 -10.96
N TYR A 111 -3.02 19.76 -10.28
CA TYR A 111 -3.26 20.65 -9.15
C TYR A 111 -4.18 21.83 -9.51
N TYR A 112 -3.99 22.41 -10.71
CA TYR A 112 -4.82 23.50 -11.22
C TYR A 112 -6.11 23.04 -11.91
N GLY A 113 -6.40 21.73 -11.99
CA GLY A 113 -7.58 21.19 -12.66
C GLY A 113 -7.56 21.38 -14.19
N LEU A 114 -6.38 21.42 -14.79
CA LEU A 114 -6.19 21.66 -16.23
C LEU A 114 -6.14 20.37 -17.07
N LEU A 115 -6.23 19.20 -16.44
CA LEU A 115 -6.15 17.90 -17.12
C LEU A 115 -7.51 17.21 -17.21
N HIS A 116 -7.82 16.71 -18.40
CA HIS A 116 -8.85 15.70 -18.60
C HIS A 116 -8.30 14.33 -18.20
N ILE A 117 -8.83 13.79 -17.10
CA ILE A 117 -8.47 12.45 -16.62
C ILE A 117 -9.44 11.44 -17.20
N THR A 118 -8.94 10.25 -17.49
CA THR A 118 -9.75 9.12 -17.96
C THR A 118 -11.05 8.94 -17.16
N PRO A 119 -12.21 8.78 -17.83
CA PRO A 119 -13.48 8.43 -17.18
C PRO A 119 -13.40 7.08 -16.47
N LEU A 120 -14.08 6.93 -15.33
CA LEU A 120 -14.02 5.72 -14.49
C LEU A 120 -14.48 4.44 -15.21
N ASN A 121 -15.39 4.57 -16.17
CA ASN A 121 -15.96 3.47 -16.94
C ASN A 121 -15.14 3.10 -18.18
N LEU A 122 -14.08 3.85 -18.49
CA LEU A 122 -13.26 3.56 -19.66
C LEU A 122 -12.17 2.54 -19.31
N GLN A 123 -12.23 1.38 -19.95
CA GLN A 123 -11.15 0.40 -19.91
C GLN A 123 -10.04 0.84 -20.86
N MET A 124 -8.85 1.04 -20.30
CA MET A 124 -7.62 1.33 -21.06
C MET A 124 -6.71 0.11 -21.09
N GLY A 125 -5.86 0.02 -22.12
CA GLY A 125 -4.82 -1.00 -22.18
C GLY A 125 -3.86 -0.87 -21.01
N ALA A 126 -3.27 -2.00 -20.62
CA ALA A 126 -2.40 -2.10 -19.44
C ALA A 126 -1.06 -1.36 -19.58
N LEU A 127 -0.79 -0.66 -20.68
CA LEU A 127 0.40 0.18 -20.88
C LEU A 127 0.04 1.56 -21.44
N ASP A 128 -1.25 1.88 -21.53
CA ASP A 128 -1.71 3.12 -22.14
C ASP A 128 -1.82 4.23 -21.08
N TYR A 129 -1.10 5.33 -21.32
CA TYR A 129 -1.17 6.53 -20.48
C TYR A 129 -2.07 7.62 -21.06
N LEU A 130 -2.41 7.55 -22.35
CA LEU A 130 -3.13 8.57 -23.09
C LEU A 130 -4.18 7.91 -23.98
N THR A 131 -5.37 8.49 -24.04
CA THR A 131 -6.44 8.09 -24.95
C THR A 131 -7.16 9.31 -25.50
N THR A 132 -7.90 9.15 -26.60
CA THR A 132 -8.74 10.21 -27.18
C THR A 132 -10.18 9.77 -27.24
N ILE A 133 -11.08 10.55 -26.64
CA ILE A 133 -12.51 10.24 -26.55
C ILE A 133 -13.28 11.22 -27.44
N PRO A 134 -14.16 10.76 -28.34
CA PRO A 134 -15.04 11.64 -29.09
C PRO A 134 -16.12 12.22 -28.16
N THR A 135 -16.12 13.53 -28.00
CA THR A 135 -17.06 14.28 -27.15
C THR A 135 -17.91 15.19 -28.04
N THR A 136 -19.23 15.06 -27.94
CA THR A 136 -20.17 15.94 -28.65
C THR A 136 -20.30 17.26 -27.92
N ILE A 137 -19.98 18.37 -28.58
CA ILE A 137 -20.03 19.72 -28.00
C ILE A 137 -21.30 20.45 -28.43
N HIS A 138 -21.68 20.31 -29.70
CA HIS A 138 -22.91 20.82 -30.28
C HIS A 138 -23.58 19.75 -31.13
N ALA A 139 -24.86 19.93 -31.48
CA ALA A 139 -25.68 18.93 -32.18
C ALA A 139 -25.03 18.31 -33.44
N ASN A 140 -24.10 19.03 -34.08
CA ASN A 140 -23.40 18.61 -35.30
C ASN A 140 -21.86 18.60 -35.18
N GLU A 141 -21.27 18.76 -33.98
CA GLU A 141 -19.81 18.82 -33.80
C GLU A 141 -19.34 17.84 -32.72
N THR A 142 -18.56 16.85 -33.16
CA THR A 142 -17.84 15.91 -32.29
C THR A 142 -16.35 16.26 -32.29
N LEU A 143 -15.74 16.30 -31.10
CA LEU A 143 -14.33 16.61 -30.91
C LEU A 143 -13.63 15.41 -30.28
N ALA A 144 -12.48 15.02 -30.84
CA ALA A 144 -11.59 14.08 -30.15
C ALA A 144 -10.83 14.82 -29.04
N VAL A 145 -11.19 14.54 -27.78
CA VAL A 145 -10.58 15.14 -26.59
C VAL A 145 -9.60 14.15 -25.98
N ALA A 146 -8.35 14.57 -25.80
CA ALA A 146 -7.32 13.75 -25.18
C ALA A 146 -7.58 13.64 -23.66
N HIS A 147 -7.40 12.44 -23.11
CA HIS A 147 -7.55 12.14 -21.70
C HIS A 147 -6.31 11.38 -21.20
N LEU A 148 -5.79 11.76 -20.04
CA LEU A 148 -4.67 11.08 -19.41
C LEU A 148 -5.12 10.10 -18.36
N ASN A 149 -4.47 8.94 -18.34
CA ASN A 149 -4.53 8.01 -17.22
C ASN A 149 -3.60 8.47 -16.09
N PHE A 150 -3.95 9.61 -15.48
CA PHE A 150 -3.16 10.22 -14.40
C PHE A 150 -2.86 9.24 -13.27
N ASN A 151 -3.86 8.45 -12.87
CA ASN A 151 -3.74 7.51 -11.76
C ASN A 151 -2.67 6.45 -12.03
N ARG A 152 -2.61 5.94 -13.27
CA ARG A 152 -1.59 5.00 -13.70
C ARG A 152 -0.21 5.65 -13.77
N ILE A 153 -0.10 6.85 -14.34
CA ILE A 153 1.18 7.58 -14.44
C ILE A 153 1.81 7.74 -13.04
N LEU A 154 1.00 8.17 -12.07
CA LEU A 154 1.42 8.36 -10.70
C LEU A 154 1.75 7.03 -10.00
N GLY A 155 0.90 6.01 -10.13
CA GLY A 155 1.14 4.68 -9.56
C GLY A 155 2.43 4.02 -10.10
N ASP A 156 2.63 4.05 -11.42
CA ASP A 156 3.83 3.51 -12.07
C ASP A 156 5.10 4.29 -11.69
N TYR A 157 4.97 5.57 -11.32
CA TYR A 157 6.06 6.37 -10.79
C TYR A 157 6.41 5.99 -9.35
N ILE A 158 5.41 5.91 -8.47
CA ILE A 158 5.56 5.53 -7.05
C ILE A 158 6.21 4.15 -6.94
N HIS A 159 5.68 3.15 -7.64
CA HIS A 159 6.16 1.76 -7.56
C HIS A 159 7.65 1.62 -7.96
N ARG A 160 8.20 2.53 -8.78
CA ARG A 160 9.61 2.46 -9.21
C ARG A 160 10.61 2.73 -8.10
N PHE A 161 10.25 3.51 -7.09
CA PHE A 161 11.19 3.92 -6.03
C PHE A 161 10.68 3.65 -4.61
N ALA A 162 9.40 3.31 -4.43
CA ALA A 162 8.81 3.03 -3.12
C ALA A 162 9.63 2.06 -2.24
N PRO A 163 10.20 0.95 -2.74
CA PRO A 163 11.03 0.06 -1.91
C PRO A 163 12.33 0.71 -1.39
N SER A 164 12.80 1.78 -2.03
CA SER A 164 14.01 2.50 -1.63
C SER A 164 13.71 3.70 -0.73
N ASP A 165 12.56 4.35 -0.92
CA ASP A 165 12.14 5.50 -0.13
C ASP A 165 10.62 5.51 0.08
N ALA A 166 10.19 4.97 1.23
CA ALA A 166 8.79 4.92 1.61
C ALA A 166 8.22 6.30 1.95
N THR A 167 9.06 7.22 2.45
CA THR A 167 8.64 8.54 2.93
C THR A 167 8.25 9.41 1.75
N ASP A 168 9.11 9.49 0.74
CA ASP A 168 8.82 10.26 -0.47
C ASP A 168 7.68 9.61 -1.25
N ALA A 169 7.64 8.27 -1.34
CA ALA A 169 6.56 7.56 -2.01
C ALA A 169 5.19 7.88 -1.41
N LEU A 170 5.09 7.96 -0.07
CA LEU A 170 3.85 8.33 0.61
C LEU A 170 3.38 9.73 0.20
N GLN A 171 4.28 10.71 0.06
CA GLN A 171 3.92 12.06 -0.36
C GLN A 171 3.29 12.09 -1.75
N TYR A 172 3.80 11.28 -2.69
CA TYR A 172 3.18 11.13 -4.01
C TYR A 172 1.84 10.40 -3.94
N VAL A 173 1.67 9.41 -3.05
CA VAL A 173 0.36 8.75 -2.82
C VAL A 173 -0.70 9.76 -2.38
N MET A 174 -0.35 10.73 -1.53
CA MET A 174 -1.30 11.78 -1.11
C MET A 174 -1.83 12.61 -2.29
N LEU A 175 -1.12 12.66 -3.42
CA LEU A 175 -1.54 13.40 -4.61
C LEU A 175 -2.69 12.74 -5.37
N PHE A 176 -3.08 11.50 -5.04
CA PHE A 176 -4.38 10.96 -5.49
C PHE A 176 -5.56 11.79 -4.94
N GLY A 177 -5.39 12.47 -3.80
CA GLY A 177 -6.38 13.35 -3.19
C GLY A 177 -6.42 14.78 -3.75
N LEU A 178 -5.69 15.09 -4.83
CA LEU A 178 -5.67 16.43 -5.40
C LEU A 178 -7.08 16.90 -5.83
N ARG A 179 -7.47 18.09 -5.37
CA ARG A 179 -8.79 18.69 -5.68
C ARG A 179 -9.02 18.91 -7.17
N GLY A 180 -7.98 19.18 -7.96
CA GLY A 180 -8.14 19.33 -9.40
C GLY A 180 -8.39 18.02 -10.15
N LEU A 181 -8.30 16.87 -9.47
CA LEU A 181 -8.71 15.56 -10.02
C LEU A 181 -10.20 15.28 -9.79
N THR A 182 -10.89 16.08 -8.97
CA THR A 182 -12.28 15.85 -8.58
C THR A 182 -13.12 17.10 -8.82
N SER A 183 -14.42 16.90 -8.99
CA SER A 183 -15.40 17.98 -9.00
C SER A 183 -16.35 17.79 -7.82
N PRO A 184 -16.85 18.85 -7.16
CA PRO A 184 -17.85 18.73 -6.09
C PRO A 184 -19.07 17.89 -6.49
N ASP A 185 -19.42 17.90 -7.77
CA ASP A 185 -20.58 17.18 -8.31
C ASP A 185 -20.27 15.71 -8.68
N ASP A 186 -18.99 15.32 -8.73
CA ASP A 186 -18.53 13.97 -9.09
C ASP A 186 -18.08 13.18 -7.86
N THR A 187 -19.08 12.76 -7.06
CA THR A 187 -18.86 11.97 -5.84
C THR A 187 -18.25 10.61 -6.13
N ALA A 188 -18.60 9.98 -7.26
CA ALA A 188 -18.07 8.70 -7.68
C ALA A 188 -16.56 8.77 -7.93
N ARG A 189 -16.08 9.83 -8.62
CA ARG A 189 -14.64 10.04 -8.82
C ARG A 189 -13.91 10.35 -7.53
N THR A 190 -14.50 11.16 -6.67
CA THR A 190 -13.92 11.45 -5.35
C THR A 190 -13.71 10.15 -4.57
N GLN A 191 -14.75 9.31 -4.49
CA GLN A 191 -14.65 8.02 -3.81
C GLN A 191 -13.64 7.07 -4.47
N HIS A 192 -13.55 7.07 -5.79
CA HIS A 192 -12.56 6.27 -6.51
C HIS A 192 -11.13 6.72 -6.19
N GLN A 193 -10.85 8.02 -6.18
CA GLN A 193 -9.52 8.55 -5.83
C GLN A 193 -9.14 8.25 -4.38
N MET A 194 -10.09 8.37 -3.45
CA MET A 194 -9.84 7.95 -2.06
C MET A 194 -9.55 6.47 -1.94
N THR A 195 -10.27 5.63 -2.69
CA THR A 195 -10.02 4.18 -2.71
C THR A 195 -8.63 3.87 -3.24
N LEU A 196 -8.20 4.52 -4.33
CA LEU A 196 -6.85 4.36 -4.88
C LEU A 196 -5.76 4.85 -3.92
N CYS A 197 -5.99 5.96 -3.23
CA CYS A 197 -5.10 6.44 -2.18
C CYS A 197 -4.93 5.39 -1.09
N HIS A 198 -6.03 4.88 -0.53
CA HIS A 198 -6.02 3.86 0.53
C HIS A 198 -5.36 2.55 0.08
N GLU A 199 -5.67 2.06 -1.12
CA GLU A 199 -5.03 0.86 -1.67
C GLU A 199 -3.53 1.05 -1.92
N SER A 200 -3.11 2.24 -2.35
CA SER A 200 -1.69 2.55 -2.55
C SER A 200 -0.94 2.66 -1.22
N ILE A 201 -1.58 3.19 -0.17
CA ILE A 201 -1.02 3.17 1.19
C ILE A 201 -0.83 1.73 1.67
N LEU A 202 -1.84 0.86 1.45
CA LEU A 202 -1.73 -0.56 1.80
C LEU A 202 -0.59 -1.24 1.04
N SER A 203 -0.47 -1.03 -0.27
CA SER A 203 0.66 -1.56 -1.05
C SER A 203 1.99 -1.05 -0.50
N LEU A 204 2.10 0.25 -0.23
CA LEU A 204 3.33 0.85 0.31
C LEU A 204 3.74 0.22 1.65
N LEU A 205 2.78 0.02 2.56
CA LEU A 205 3.03 -0.64 3.85
C LEU A 205 3.55 -2.08 3.66
N LEU A 206 2.95 -2.83 2.74
CA LEU A 206 3.31 -4.23 2.49
C LEU A 206 4.65 -4.37 1.77
N ASP A 207 4.88 -3.54 0.74
CA ASP A 207 6.05 -3.61 -0.14
C ASP A 207 7.32 -3.13 0.58
N THR A 208 7.21 -2.10 1.43
CA THR A 208 8.36 -1.52 2.14
C THR A 208 8.62 -2.20 3.47
N GLY A 209 7.55 -2.67 4.14
CA GLY A 209 7.61 -3.13 5.52
C GLY A 209 8.11 -2.04 6.49
N ASP A 210 8.07 -0.76 6.14
CA ASP A 210 8.53 0.34 7.01
C ASP A 210 7.40 0.86 7.90
N TYR A 211 6.85 -0.04 8.74
CA TYR A 211 5.70 0.29 9.59
C TYR A 211 6.03 1.34 10.65
N ALA A 212 7.27 1.38 11.15
CA ALA A 212 7.67 2.32 12.18
C ALA A 212 7.62 3.77 11.68
N THR A 213 8.12 4.03 10.47
CA THR A 213 8.09 5.38 9.88
C THR A 213 6.69 5.76 9.42
N LEU A 214 5.95 4.83 8.80
CA LEU A 214 4.66 5.12 8.19
C LEU A 214 3.52 5.20 9.21
N LEU A 215 3.43 4.24 10.15
CA LEU A 215 2.36 4.15 11.16
C LEU A 215 2.77 4.75 12.51
N GLY A 216 4.07 4.92 12.76
CA GLY A 216 4.58 5.38 14.05
C GLY A 216 4.96 4.22 14.97
N ASP A 217 5.51 4.57 16.13
CA ASP A 217 5.91 3.58 17.13
C ASP A 217 5.73 4.08 18.56
N VAL A 218 5.54 3.15 19.49
CA VAL A 218 5.44 3.47 20.92
C VAL A 218 6.78 3.16 21.57
N GLN A 219 7.45 4.20 22.06
CA GLN A 219 8.71 4.06 22.78
C GLN A 219 8.50 3.43 24.17
N LYS A 220 9.59 2.94 24.77
CA LYS A 220 9.56 2.22 26.06
C LYS A 220 9.09 3.07 27.25
N ASP A 221 9.21 4.38 27.14
CA ASP A 221 8.70 5.35 28.11
C ASP A 221 7.20 5.63 27.94
N GLY A 222 6.55 4.97 26.97
CA GLY A 222 5.16 5.18 26.62
C GLY A 222 4.94 6.38 25.69
N ALA A 223 5.99 7.05 25.23
CA ALA A 223 5.87 8.15 24.28
C ALA A 223 5.54 7.61 22.88
N HIS A 224 4.41 8.06 22.33
CA HIS A 224 4.03 7.76 20.96
C HIS A 224 4.80 8.65 19.99
N THR A 225 5.51 8.02 19.05
CA THR A 225 6.13 8.69 17.92
C THR A 225 5.15 8.64 16.75
N MET A 226 4.60 9.79 16.39
CA MET A 226 3.61 9.89 15.32
C MET A 226 4.17 9.40 13.99
N GLY A 227 3.43 8.53 13.32
CA GLY A 227 3.73 8.09 11.96
C GLY A 227 3.45 9.18 10.92
N LEU A 228 4.03 9.04 9.73
CA LEU A 228 3.74 9.95 8.61
C LEU A 228 2.25 9.93 8.22
N LEU A 229 1.58 8.78 8.30
CA LEU A 229 0.16 8.67 7.97
C LEU A 229 -0.73 9.45 8.95
N GLU A 230 -0.35 9.51 10.23
CA GLU A 230 -1.02 10.34 11.24
C GLU A 230 -0.77 11.82 10.97
N GLN A 231 0.45 12.20 10.58
CA GLN A 231 0.79 13.60 10.24
C GLN A 231 0.04 14.12 9.00
N PHE A 232 -0.26 13.24 8.04
CA PHE A 232 -0.95 13.60 6.80
C PHE A 232 -2.44 13.20 6.80
N ALA A 233 -3.03 12.87 7.94
CA ALA A 233 -4.38 12.31 8.02
C ALA A 233 -5.46 13.20 7.38
N ASP A 234 -5.34 14.52 7.53
CA ASP A 234 -6.17 15.54 6.85
C ASP A 234 -6.26 15.33 5.32
N LEU A 235 -5.18 14.88 4.69
CA LEU A 235 -5.08 14.66 3.24
C LEU A 235 -5.65 13.30 2.80
N ILE A 236 -5.80 12.35 3.74
CA ILE A 236 -6.27 10.97 3.50
C ILE A 236 -7.81 10.89 3.65
N GLY A 237 -8.48 12.02 3.91
CA GLY A 237 -9.92 12.20 3.73
C GLY A 237 -10.80 11.42 4.72
N GLY A 238 -10.36 11.27 5.96
CA GLY A 238 -11.16 10.69 7.05
C GLY A 238 -11.89 11.76 7.86
N ALA A 239 -13.17 11.53 8.20
CA ALA A 239 -13.87 12.32 9.23
C ALA A 239 -13.39 11.96 10.66
N ASP A 240 -12.81 10.77 10.81
CA ASP A 240 -12.16 10.26 12.01
C ASP A 240 -10.82 9.63 11.58
N GLU A 241 -9.75 10.39 11.80
CA GLU A 241 -8.38 10.09 11.38
C GLU A 241 -7.86 8.81 12.04
N ASP A 242 -8.11 8.67 13.34
CA ASP A 242 -7.67 7.52 14.13
C ASP A 242 -8.37 6.24 13.67
N GLN A 243 -9.69 6.29 13.44
CA GLN A 243 -10.44 5.13 12.93
C GLN A 243 -9.99 4.72 11.52
N LEU A 244 -9.63 5.70 10.68
CA LEU A 244 -9.13 5.41 9.34
C LEU A 244 -7.78 4.69 9.40
N LEU A 245 -6.84 5.20 10.20
CA LEU A 245 -5.52 4.59 10.38
C LEU A 245 -5.65 3.18 10.97
N LEU A 246 -6.53 3.00 11.95
CA LEU A 246 -6.83 1.71 12.55
C LEU A 246 -7.35 0.71 11.51
N ARG A 247 -8.29 1.13 10.67
CA ARG A 247 -8.87 0.32 9.60
C ARG A 247 -7.82 -0.09 8.57
N LEU A 248 -6.97 0.84 8.13
CA LEU A 248 -5.89 0.55 7.17
C LEU A 248 -4.86 -0.40 7.77
N THR A 249 -4.46 -0.18 9.02
CA THR A 249 -3.52 -1.05 9.73
C THR A 249 -4.06 -2.49 9.85
N LYS A 250 -5.35 -2.64 10.20
CA LYS A 250 -6.02 -3.94 10.26
C LYS A 250 -6.10 -4.63 8.89
N GLN A 251 -6.36 -3.88 7.82
CA GLN A 251 -6.38 -4.41 6.46
C GLN A 251 -4.99 -4.88 6.00
N ALA A 252 -3.94 -4.13 6.34
CA ALA A 252 -2.56 -4.54 6.09
C ALA A 252 -2.21 -5.82 6.87
N ALA A 253 -2.59 -5.91 8.14
CA ALA A 253 -2.38 -7.10 8.97
C ALA A 253 -3.00 -8.35 8.36
N GLU A 254 -4.25 -8.24 7.89
CA GLU A 254 -4.96 -9.36 7.24
C GLU A 254 -4.30 -9.81 5.94
N ARG A 255 -3.77 -8.87 5.13
CA ARG A 255 -3.01 -9.22 3.92
C ARG A 255 -1.70 -9.93 4.27
N CYS A 256 -0.94 -9.44 5.25
CA CYS A 256 0.25 -10.12 5.74
C CYS A 256 -0.06 -11.55 6.22
N ARG A 257 -1.18 -11.74 6.93
CA ARG A 257 -1.64 -13.06 7.39
C ARG A 257 -1.93 -14.00 6.23
N GLN A 258 -2.63 -13.52 5.19
CA GLN A 258 -2.94 -14.29 3.98
C GLN A 258 -1.71 -14.65 3.14
N GLU A 259 -0.69 -13.77 3.13
CA GLU A 259 0.60 -14.00 2.47
C GLU A 259 1.56 -14.89 3.29
N GLY A 260 1.19 -15.29 4.51
CA GLY A 260 2.03 -16.09 5.41
C GLY A 260 3.12 -15.29 6.15
N ARG A 261 3.11 -13.95 6.05
CA ARG A 261 4.01 -13.04 6.77
C ARG A 261 3.51 -12.81 8.20
N LEU A 262 3.52 -13.87 9.01
CA LEU A 262 2.89 -13.87 10.33
C LEU A 262 3.53 -12.89 11.32
N GLY A 263 4.84 -12.65 11.24
CA GLY A 263 5.52 -11.66 12.08
C GLY A 263 4.99 -10.24 11.87
N ASP A 264 4.87 -9.84 10.60
CA ASP A 264 4.31 -8.54 10.22
C ASP A 264 2.83 -8.44 10.59
N ALA A 265 2.07 -9.52 10.39
CA ALA A 265 0.66 -9.57 10.77
C ALA A 265 0.47 -9.35 12.28
N ILE A 266 1.26 -10.02 13.12
CA ILE A 266 1.22 -9.87 14.58
C ILE A 266 1.52 -8.43 14.99
N LEU A 267 2.59 -7.82 14.44
CA LEU A 267 2.94 -6.44 14.71
C LEU A 267 1.81 -5.47 14.33
N LEU A 268 1.20 -5.67 13.16
CA LEU A 268 0.13 -4.80 12.68
C LEU A 268 -1.17 -4.99 13.47
N TYR A 269 -1.54 -6.21 13.87
CA TYR A 269 -2.68 -6.43 14.75
C TYR A 269 -2.47 -5.81 16.14
N ASP A 270 -1.26 -5.87 16.68
CA ASP A 270 -0.92 -5.19 17.94
C ASP A 270 -1.06 -3.67 17.81
N LYS A 271 -0.48 -3.07 16.75
CA LYS A 271 -0.68 -1.64 16.44
C LYS A 271 -2.15 -1.29 16.22
N ALA A 272 -2.93 -2.22 15.67
CA ALA A 272 -4.38 -2.08 15.49
C ALA A 272 -5.20 -2.39 16.75
N LYS A 273 -4.58 -2.62 17.91
CA LYS A 273 -5.23 -2.94 19.19
C LYS A 273 -6.13 -4.19 19.13
N GLU A 274 -5.88 -5.08 18.17
CA GLU A 274 -6.57 -6.36 17.98
C GLU A 274 -5.85 -7.47 18.76
N TYR A 275 -5.70 -7.28 20.06
CA TYR A 275 -4.87 -8.13 20.92
C TYR A 275 -5.33 -9.59 20.97
N ASP A 276 -6.65 -9.82 20.89
CA ASP A 276 -7.20 -11.17 20.84
C ASP A 276 -6.78 -11.91 19.55
N THR A 277 -6.79 -11.20 18.43
CA THR A 277 -6.33 -11.72 17.13
C THR A 277 -4.84 -12.03 17.15
N VAL A 278 -4.04 -11.20 17.82
CA VAL A 278 -2.60 -11.46 18.01
C VAL A 278 -2.38 -12.82 18.69
N ILE A 279 -3.08 -13.09 19.79
CA ILE A 279 -2.96 -14.37 20.51
C ILE A 279 -3.48 -15.53 19.65
N SER A 280 -4.58 -15.34 18.92
CA SER A 280 -5.11 -16.36 18.01
C SER A 280 -4.11 -16.75 16.92
N VAL A 281 -3.44 -15.78 16.29
CA VAL A 281 -2.41 -16.03 15.27
C VAL A 281 -1.19 -16.74 15.87
N LEU A 282 -0.76 -16.33 17.08
CA LEU A 282 0.31 -17.01 17.80
C LEU A 282 -0.05 -18.46 18.15
N ASN A 283 -1.27 -18.73 18.60
CA ASN A 283 -1.74 -20.08 18.92
C ASN A 283 -1.71 -20.97 17.68
N HIS A 284 -2.18 -20.46 16.54
CA HIS A 284 -2.10 -21.19 15.28
C HIS A 284 -0.64 -21.54 14.93
N GLN A 285 0.27 -20.55 14.98
CA GLN A 285 1.68 -20.77 14.63
C GLN A 285 2.41 -21.69 15.61
N LEU A 286 2.17 -21.57 16.92
CA LEU A 286 2.71 -22.49 17.92
C LEU A 286 2.18 -23.91 17.72
N GLY A 287 0.92 -24.07 17.31
CA GLY A 287 0.33 -25.35 16.95
C GLY A 287 0.98 -25.99 15.71
N GLU A 288 1.41 -25.20 14.72
CA GLU A 288 2.19 -25.68 13.56
C GLU A 288 3.60 -26.10 13.99
N ILE A 289 4.28 -25.25 14.78
CA ILE A 289 5.63 -25.55 15.32
C ILE A 289 5.61 -26.84 16.14
N LEU A 290 4.60 -26.99 17.01
CA LEU A 290 4.43 -28.19 17.84
C LEU A 290 4.20 -29.44 16.99
N ALA A 291 3.54 -29.33 15.83
CA ALA A 291 3.28 -30.45 14.94
C ALA A 291 4.51 -30.86 14.10
N ASN A 292 5.52 -30.00 13.99
CA ASN A 292 6.67 -30.22 13.12
C ASN A 292 7.95 -30.57 13.93
N PRO A 293 8.41 -31.84 13.92
CA PRO A 293 9.61 -32.25 14.65
C PRO A 293 10.88 -31.49 14.29
N SER A 294 10.99 -31.00 13.04
CA SER A 294 12.16 -30.23 12.61
C SER A 294 12.20 -28.86 13.28
N GLU A 295 11.04 -28.23 13.45
CA GLU A 295 10.91 -26.93 14.11
C GLU A 295 11.10 -27.04 15.62
N ARG A 296 10.55 -28.09 16.25
CA ARG A 296 10.80 -28.40 17.67
C ARG A 296 12.30 -28.54 17.97
N ARG A 297 13.06 -29.18 17.07
CA ARG A 297 14.52 -29.28 17.20
C ARG A 297 15.23 -27.92 17.15
N LEU A 298 14.74 -26.97 16.35
CA LEU A 298 15.30 -25.62 16.32
C LEU A 298 15.09 -24.91 17.67
N VAL A 299 13.93 -25.09 18.29
CA VAL A 299 13.62 -24.58 19.63
C VAL A 299 14.54 -25.19 20.69
N ALA A 300 14.79 -26.51 20.61
CA ALA A 300 15.73 -27.21 21.50
C ALA A 300 17.17 -26.66 21.38
N GLN A 301 17.63 -26.43 20.14
CA GLN A 301 18.96 -25.88 19.88
C GLN A 301 19.11 -24.45 20.41
N ASP A 302 18.08 -23.61 20.29
CA ASP A 302 18.12 -22.25 20.82
C ASP A 302 18.12 -22.23 22.36
N SER A 303 17.36 -23.12 22.99
CA SER A 303 17.32 -23.28 24.46
C SER A 303 18.68 -23.68 25.06
N SER A 304 19.58 -24.24 24.25
CA SER A 304 20.95 -24.61 24.64
C SER A 304 21.97 -23.48 24.45
N ARG A 305 21.61 -22.39 23.75
CA ARG A 305 22.46 -21.21 23.60
C ARG A 305 22.31 -20.33 24.84
N LEU A 306 23.45 -19.89 25.39
CA LEU A 306 23.45 -18.87 26.43
C LEU A 306 22.79 -17.60 25.87
N PRO A 307 21.94 -16.90 26.64
CA PRO A 307 21.35 -15.66 26.17
C PRO A 307 22.46 -14.66 25.87
N ASP A 308 22.63 -14.29 24.60
CA ASP A 308 23.52 -13.21 24.22
C ASP A 308 23.07 -11.94 24.95
N ALA A 309 24.00 -11.36 25.71
CA ALA A 309 23.79 -10.07 26.33
C ALA A 309 23.65 -9.01 25.22
N ALA A 310 22.50 -8.31 25.22
CA ALA A 310 22.01 -7.36 24.20
C ALA A 310 21.30 -8.05 23.04
N THR A 311 19.97 -7.96 22.92
CA THR A 311 19.28 -6.71 22.58
C THR A 311 18.01 -6.49 23.42
N ASN A 312 18.09 -5.52 24.34
CA ASN A 312 16.93 -4.90 24.96
C ASN A 312 16.31 -3.92 23.95
N ASP A 313 15.62 -4.40 22.93
CA ASP A 313 14.68 -3.56 22.16
C ASP A 313 13.23 -3.92 22.51
N SER A 314 12.31 -2.99 22.27
CA SER A 314 10.90 -2.83 22.71
C SER A 314 10.08 -4.09 23.11
N THR A 315 8.86 -3.90 23.62
CA THR A 315 7.93 -4.98 24.03
C THR A 315 7.71 -6.09 22.98
N LEU A 316 8.01 -5.82 21.69
CA LEU A 316 8.06 -6.79 20.59
C LEU A 316 9.48 -7.11 20.06
N GLY A 317 10.52 -6.40 20.48
CA GLY A 317 11.95 -6.78 20.46
C GLY A 317 12.60 -7.23 19.15
N LEU A 318 11.88 -7.23 18.04
CA LEU A 318 12.32 -7.75 16.76
C LEU A 318 12.47 -6.56 15.82
N SER A 319 13.69 -6.32 15.33
CA SER A 319 13.90 -5.40 14.21
C SER A 319 12.95 -5.79 13.07
N LEU A 320 12.34 -4.82 12.37
CA LEU A 320 11.41 -5.14 11.26
C LEU A 320 12.02 -6.07 10.20
N LYS A 321 13.34 -6.05 10.01
CA LYS A 321 14.06 -6.99 9.13
C LYS A 321 14.12 -8.42 9.67
N ALA A 322 14.01 -8.60 10.98
CA ALA A 322 13.95 -9.92 11.63
C ALA A 322 12.56 -10.56 11.52
N LEU A 323 11.48 -9.76 11.40
CA LEU A 323 10.11 -10.27 11.29
C LEU A 323 9.88 -11.13 10.02
N ALA A 324 10.61 -10.84 8.94
CA ALA A 324 10.56 -11.62 7.70
C ALA A 324 11.24 -13.01 7.81
N HIS A 325 12.05 -13.24 8.85
CA HIS A 325 12.86 -14.45 9.03
C HIS A 325 12.66 -15.09 10.41
N LEU A 326 11.48 -14.89 11.02
CA LEU A 326 11.16 -15.49 12.29
C LEU A 326 11.25 -17.02 12.21
N THR A 327 12.01 -17.58 13.13
CA THR A 327 12.15 -19.01 13.31
C THR A 327 11.23 -19.50 14.42
N ALA A 328 11.05 -20.81 14.55
CA ALA A 328 10.27 -21.42 15.62
C ALA A 328 10.62 -20.91 17.05
N PRO A 329 11.90 -20.78 17.45
CA PRO A 329 12.23 -20.21 18.75
C PRO A 329 11.85 -18.73 18.88
N ASP A 330 11.94 -17.94 17.80
CA ASP A 330 11.52 -16.53 17.83
C ASP A 330 10.01 -16.41 18.08
N PHE A 331 9.19 -17.25 17.44
CA PHE A 331 7.75 -17.30 17.69
C PHE A 331 7.40 -17.72 19.12
N LYS A 332 8.13 -18.69 19.69
CA LYS A 332 7.95 -19.09 21.09
C LYS A 332 8.24 -17.94 22.04
N ARG A 333 9.40 -17.29 21.89
CA ARG A 333 9.80 -16.14 22.74
C ARG A 333 8.84 -14.97 22.58
N MET A 334 8.40 -14.70 21.35
CA MET A 334 7.41 -13.67 21.07
C MET A 334 6.08 -13.97 21.77
N ALA A 335 5.59 -15.22 21.72
CA ALA A 335 4.36 -15.62 22.42
C ALA A 335 4.47 -15.45 23.94
N GLU A 336 5.58 -15.88 24.55
CA GLU A 336 5.82 -15.73 25.99
C GLU A 336 5.87 -14.27 26.42
N ASN A 337 6.59 -13.44 25.68
CA ASN A 337 6.73 -12.02 25.96
C ASN A 337 5.40 -11.27 25.81
N ILE A 338 4.69 -11.50 24.70
CA ILE A 338 3.40 -10.85 24.42
C ILE A 338 2.36 -11.28 25.45
N LEU A 339 2.25 -12.59 25.74
CA LEU A 339 1.30 -13.09 26.72
C LEU A 339 1.59 -12.49 28.10
N THR A 340 2.85 -12.51 28.55
CA THR A 340 3.24 -11.92 29.84
C THR A 340 2.92 -10.42 29.90
N HIS A 341 3.20 -9.70 28.82
CA HIS A 341 2.91 -8.28 28.70
C HIS A 341 1.41 -7.98 28.76
N TYR A 342 0.60 -8.67 27.95
CA TYR A 342 -0.86 -8.48 27.91
C TYR A 342 -1.53 -8.85 29.23
N LEU A 343 -1.06 -9.90 29.92
CA LEU A 343 -1.57 -10.29 31.24
C LEU A 343 -1.22 -9.26 32.33
N SER A 344 -0.12 -8.51 32.17
CA SER A 344 0.28 -7.46 33.12
C SER A 344 -0.58 -6.19 33.03
N LEU A 345 -1.27 -5.98 31.91
CA LEU A 345 -2.09 -4.79 31.63
C LEU A 345 -3.58 -5.11 31.78
N PRO A 346 -4.28 -4.58 32.79
CA PRO A 346 -5.67 -4.94 33.08
C PRO A 346 -6.63 -4.68 31.91
N ASP A 347 -6.49 -3.56 31.22
CA ASP A 347 -7.42 -3.18 30.13
C ASP A 347 -7.32 -4.15 28.94
N ILE A 348 -6.10 -4.53 28.57
CA ILE A 348 -5.84 -5.51 27.51
C ILE A 348 -6.27 -6.90 27.95
N HIS A 349 -5.96 -7.28 29.19
CA HIS A 349 -6.32 -8.57 29.75
C HIS A 349 -7.82 -8.84 29.63
N HIS A 350 -8.70 -7.88 29.94
CA HIS A 350 -10.15 -8.10 29.85
C HIS A 350 -10.67 -8.19 28.40
N GLY A 351 -9.94 -7.63 27.43
CA GLY A 351 -10.32 -7.64 26.02
C GLY A 351 -9.99 -8.94 25.26
N ILE A 352 -9.14 -9.80 25.83
CA ILE A 352 -8.72 -11.07 25.22
C ILE A 352 -9.54 -12.22 25.77
N GLU A 353 -10.00 -13.12 24.91
CA GLU A 353 -10.75 -14.30 25.30
C GLU A 353 -9.93 -15.20 26.24
N HIS A 354 -10.54 -15.68 27.33
CA HIS A 354 -9.86 -16.54 28.30
C HIS A 354 -9.26 -17.79 27.64
N ARG A 355 -10.03 -18.39 26.73
CA ARG A 355 -9.62 -19.58 25.98
C ARG A 355 -8.34 -19.34 25.19
N HIS A 356 -8.22 -18.21 24.49
CA HIS A 356 -7.02 -17.90 23.71
C HIS A 356 -5.76 -17.79 24.57
N LYS A 357 -5.86 -17.19 25.76
CA LYS A 357 -4.73 -17.08 26.71
C LYS A 357 -4.31 -18.44 27.26
N GLU A 358 -5.28 -19.25 27.69
CA GLU A 358 -5.03 -20.59 28.20
C GLU A 358 -4.38 -21.47 27.13
N THR A 359 -4.92 -21.45 25.91
CA THR A 359 -4.35 -22.18 24.77
C THR A 359 -2.91 -21.74 24.50
N CYS A 360 -2.61 -20.45 24.54
CA CYS A 360 -1.25 -19.94 24.32
C CYS A 360 -0.26 -20.44 25.37
N ALA A 361 -0.65 -20.37 26.65
CA ALA A 361 0.16 -20.87 27.75
C ALA A 361 0.36 -22.39 27.67
N GLN A 362 -0.69 -23.13 27.30
CA GLN A 362 -0.66 -24.58 27.13
C GLN A 362 0.25 -24.99 25.96
N LEU A 363 0.12 -24.36 24.79
CA LEU A 363 0.95 -24.66 23.62
C LEU A 363 2.43 -24.39 23.89
N THR A 364 2.75 -23.29 24.56
CA THR A 364 4.13 -22.97 24.96
C THR A 364 4.70 -24.04 25.90
N SER A 365 3.91 -24.46 26.90
CA SER A 365 4.32 -25.51 27.85
C SER A 365 4.41 -26.89 27.19
N LEU A 366 3.52 -27.21 26.24
CA LEU A 366 3.57 -28.45 25.45
C LEU A 366 4.79 -28.50 24.55
N LEU A 367 5.20 -27.36 24.00
CA LEU A 367 6.43 -27.25 23.23
C LEU A 367 7.66 -27.49 24.11
N ASP A 368 7.70 -26.91 25.32
CA ASP A 368 8.76 -27.20 26.30
C ASP A 368 8.82 -28.68 26.69
N PHE A 369 7.65 -29.31 26.88
CA PHE A 369 7.55 -30.75 27.13
C PHE A 369 8.15 -31.58 25.99
N MET A 370 7.74 -31.32 24.75
CA MET A 370 8.22 -32.07 23.58
C MET A 370 9.72 -31.88 23.37
N VAL A 371 10.23 -30.66 23.58
CA VAL A 371 11.68 -30.38 23.54
C VAL A 371 12.43 -31.16 24.62
N ALA A 372 11.95 -31.17 25.86
CA ALA A 372 12.58 -31.91 26.96
C ALA A 372 12.57 -33.44 26.71
N TYR A 373 11.47 -33.96 26.17
CA TYR A 373 11.32 -35.36 25.78
C TYR A 373 12.30 -35.75 24.66
N GLU A 374 12.38 -34.96 23.59
CA GLU A 374 13.29 -35.22 22.46
C GLU A 374 14.77 -35.13 22.85
N ASP A 375 15.12 -34.27 23.82
CA ASP A 375 16.47 -34.17 24.40
C ASP A 375 16.80 -35.30 25.40
N GLY A 376 15.85 -36.18 25.71
CA GLY A 376 16.01 -37.27 26.69
C GLY A 376 16.01 -36.82 28.15
N ARG A 377 15.58 -35.58 28.44
CA ARG A 377 15.43 -35.04 29.81
C ARG A 377 14.07 -35.43 30.39
N LEU A 378 13.89 -36.74 30.62
CA LEU A 378 12.61 -37.34 31.00
C LEU A 378 12.04 -36.78 32.31
N ASP A 379 12.87 -36.52 33.32
CA ASP A 379 12.43 -35.95 34.60
C ASP A 379 11.77 -34.56 34.42
N MET A 380 12.37 -33.72 33.57
CA MET A 380 11.84 -32.39 33.26
C MET A 380 10.57 -32.49 32.42
N ALA A 381 10.53 -33.40 31.44
CA ALA A 381 9.34 -33.65 30.64
C ALA A 381 8.16 -34.10 31.53
N LEU A 382 8.40 -35.03 32.46
CA LEU A 382 7.38 -35.51 33.38
C LEU A 382 6.85 -34.40 34.30
N MET A 383 7.73 -33.57 34.84
CA MET A 383 7.33 -32.43 35.68
C MET A 383 6.45 -31.43 34.90
N ILE A 384 6.78 -31.16 33.63
CA ILE A 384 6.01 -30.22 32.80
C ILE A 384 4.62 -30.80 32.50
N ILE A 385 4.51 -32.07 32.10
CA ILE A 385 3.22 -32.68 31.75
C ILE A 385 2.31 -32.87 32.97
N GLU A 386 2.89 -33.16 34.15
CA GLU A 386 2.16 -33.21 35.42
C GLU A 386 1.59 -31.83 35.79
N LYS A 387 2.40 -30.77 35.65
CA LYS A 387 1.96 -29.39 35.91
C LYS A 387 0.89 -28.91 34.93
N LEU A 388 0.93 -29.37 33.68
CA LEU A 388 -0.04 -28.98 32.65
C LEU A 388 -1.44 -29.51 32.96
N ASP A 389 -1.54 -30.60 33.74
CA ASP A 389 -2.78 -31.30 34.10
C ASP A 389 -3.70 -31.54 32.90
N LEU A 390 -3.09 -31.85 31.75
CA LEU A 390 -3.78 -32.13 30.49
C LEU A 390 -4.05 -33.62 30.32
N ILE A 391 -3.11 -34.45 30.74
CA ILE A 391 -3.19 -35.91 30.67
C ILE A 391 -3.31 -36.44 32.11
N PRO A 392 -4.40 -37.13 32.46
CA PRO A 392 -4.57 -37.68 33.79
C PRO A 392 -3.57 -38.82 34.02
N LEU A 393 -2.57 -38.58 34.87
CA LEU A 393 -1.57 -39.58 35.26
C LEU A 393 -2.07 -40.49 36.40
N ASN A 394 -3.15 -40.10 37.06
CA ASN A 394 -3.78 -40.85 38.16
C ASN A 394 -4.90 -41.75 37.62
N GLY A 395 -5.02 -42.96 38.17
CA GLY A 395 -6.02 -43.96 37.74
C GLY A 395 -7.48 -43.68 38.15
N ASP A 396 -7.83 -42.43 38.44
CA ASP A 396 -9.20 -42.05 38.80
C ASP A 396 -10.07 -41.93 37.55
N VAL A 397 -11.03 -42.84 37.41
CA VAL A 397 -11.95 -42.91 36.27
C VAL A 397 -12.74 -41.61 36.08
N ALA A 398 -13.08 -40.91 37.17
CA ALA A 398 -13.82 -39.66 37.10
C ALA A 398 -12.99 -38.53 36.48
N LEU A 399 -11.71 -38.40 36.89
CA LEU A 399 -10.77 -37.44 36.31
C LEU A 399 -10.47 -37.75 34.84
N ILE A 400 -10.36 -39.03 34.49
CA ILE A 400 -10.15 -39.45 33.09
C ILE A 400 -11.32 -39.03 32.21
N THR A 401 -12.57 -39.26 32.66
CA THR A 401 -13.75 -38.82 31.89
C THR A 401 -13.84 -37.30 31.79
N GLN A 402 -13.53 -36.57 32.86
CA GLN A 402 -13.57 -35.11 32.87
C GLN A 402 -12.54 -34.50 31.92
N GLN A 403 -11.29 -34.99 31.92
CA GLN A 403 -10.25 -34.51 31.02
C GLN A 403 -10.53 -34.88 29.56
N ALA A 404 -11.12 -36.05 29.30
CA ALA A 404 -11.53 -36.45 27.96
C ALA A 404 -12.67 -35.57 27.41
N GLU A 405 -13.60 -35.11 28.25
CA GLU A 405 -14.61 -34.12 27.87
C GLU A 405 -13.97 -32.76 27.62
N ARG A 406 -13.09 -32.29 28.51
CA ARG A 406 -12.35 -31.03 28.35
C ARG A 406 -11.59 -30.98 27.04
N LEU A 407 -10.92 -32.07 26.65
CA LEU A 407 -10.16 -32.19 25.42
C LEU A 407 -11.03 -31.95 24.17
N ARG A 408 -12.32 -32.34 24.18
CA ARG A 408 -13.23 -32.11 23.04
C ARG A 408 -13.51 -30.63 22.81
N ASP A 409 -13.46 -29.83 23.88
CA ASP A 409 -13.74 -28.41 23.85
C ASP A 409 -12.45 -27.57 23.71
N MET A 410 -11.28 -28.20 23.59
CA MET A 410 -10.00 -27.51 23.42
C MET A 410 -9.84 -26.91 22.03
N ASP A 411 -8.89 -25.99 21.92
CA ASP A 411 -8.50 -25.41 20.64
C ASP A 411 -7.98 -26.47 19.66
N GLU A 412 -8.22 -26.27 18.36
CA GLU A 412 -7.78 -27.17 17.30
C GLU A 412 -6.26 -27.34 17.30
N ALA A 413 -5.50 -26.27 17.61
CA ALA A 413 -4.04 -26.30 17.69
C ALA A 413 -3.52 -27.31 18.73
N ILE A 414 -4.24 -27.51 19.83
CA ILE A 414 -3.88 -28.50 20.86
C ILE A 414 -4.41 -29.88 20.47
N SER A 415 -5.68 -29.95 20.08
CA SER A 415 -6.37 -31.19 19.70
C SER A 415 -5.62 -31.97 18.62
N ARG A 416 -5.07 -31.26 17.62
CA ARG A 416 -4.30 -31.84 16.51
C ARG A 416 -2.98 -32.48 16.98
N ASN A 417 -2.34 -31.89 17.98
CA ASN A 417 -1.04 -32.34 18.50
C ASN A 417 -1.17 -33.37 19.63
N PHE A 418 -2.36 -33.52 20.20
CA PHE A 418 -2.62 -34.38 21.34
C PHE A 418 -2.18 -35.85 21.17
N PRO A 419 -2.39 -36.52 20.02
CA PRO A 419 -1.96 -37.92 19.86
C PRO A 419 -0.45 -38.11 20.00
N GLU A 420 0.35 -37.18 19.47
CA GLU A 420 1.81 -37.25 19.56
C GLU A 420 2.28 -36.97 21.00
N VAL A 421 1.69 -35.96 21.65
CA VAL A 421 1.96 -35.63 23.06
C VAL A 421 1.62 -36.81 23.97
N LEU A 422 0.50 -37.50 23.74
CA LEU A 422 0.09 -38.66 24.52
C LEU A 422 1.09 -39.82 24.38
N LEU A 423 1.54 -40.10 23.16
CA LEU A 423 2.56 -41.13 22.91
C LEU A 423 3.90 -40.77 23.60
N ALA A 424 4.35 -39.52 23.50
CA ALA A 424 5.55 -39.05 24.18
C ALA A 424 5.41 -39.17 25.71
N THR A 425 4.24 -38.84 26.26
CA THR A 425 3.94 -38.97 27.69
C THR A 425 4.04 -40.43 28.14
N MET A 426 3.44 -41.36 27.37
CA MET A 426 3.51 -42.79 27.66
C MET A 426 4.95 -43.34 27.59
N ASP A 427 5.76 -42.93 26.61
CA ASP A 427 7.16 -43.35 26.52
C ASP A 427 7.99 -42.78 27.67
N THR A 428 7.73 -41.53 28.07
CA THR A 428 8.40 -40.87 29.22
C THR A 428 8.12 -41.61 30.53
N LEU A 429 6.93 -42.19 30.71
CA LEU A 429 6.58 -42.98 31.91
C LEU A 429 7.15 -44.40 31.89
N CYS A 430 7.42 -44.95 30.70
CA CYS A 430 7.92 -46.32 30.54
C CYS A 430 9.44 -46.42 30.69
N ARG A 431 10.17 -45.34 30.38
CA ARG A 431 11.62 -45.25 30.46
C ARG A 431 12.07 -44.71 31.80
#